data_AF-A0A497DGX3-F1
#
_entry.id   AF-A0A497DGX3-F1
#
_cell.length_a   1.000
_cell.length_b   1.000
_cell.length_c   1.000
_cell.angle_alpha   90.00
_cell.angle_beta   90.00
_cell.angle_gamma   90.00
#
_symmetry.space_group_name_H-M   'P 1'
#
loop_
_entity.id
_entity.type
_entity.pdbx_description
1 polymer ?
#
loop_
_entity_poly.entity_id
_entity_poly.type
_entity_poly.pdbx_seq_one_letter_code
_entity_poly.pdbx_strand_id
1 'polypeptide(L)'
;MNVRFALAVSSDKQFEKRHFGDADKYLIYEHIDDKLMFLSEEVNGFKDMDETKVHGSQRKGHAIIEFLKSKKVNVLVSRQFGKNIKMVNQHFIPVIITTENSDDVLEILNHHIHWIEDEWGNNKQGFKLFKIKAGILKASIDK
;
A
#
# COMPACT_ATOMS: atom_id res chain seq x y z
N MET A 1 3.94 -4.15 -18.21
CA MET A 1 4.13 -2.94 -17.37
C MET A 1 4.41 -3.46 -15.99
N ASN A 2 5.48 -3.04 -15.33
CA ASN A 2 5.83 -3.64 -14.04
C ASN A 2 5.12 -2.88 -12.92
N VAL A 3 4.37 -3.61 -12.09
CA VAL A 3 3.65 -3.05 -10.95
C VAL A 3 4.42 -3.38 -9.68
N ARG A 4 4.69 -2.36 -8.86
CA ARG A 4 5.37 -2.49 -7.57
C ARG A 4 4.44 -2.28 -6.40
N PHE A 5 4.64 -3.12 -5.39
CA PHE A 5 3.85 -3.19 -4.18
C PHE A 5 4.71 -2.78 -2.99
N ALA A 6 4.12 -2.05 -2.06
CA ALA A 6 4.69 -1.82 -0.73
C ALA A 6 3.78 -2.44 0.32
N LEU A 7 4.29 -3.45 1.03
CA LEU A 7 3.61 -4.10 2.15
C LEU A 7 4.06 -3.44 3.46
N ALA A 8 3.13 -2.86 4.20
CA ALA A 8 3.39 -2.20 5.48
C ALA A 8 3.50 -3.22 6.62
N VAL A 9 4.72 -3.42 7.16
CA VAL A 9 5.00 -4.44 8.17
C VAL A 9 5.77 -3.89 9.37
N SER A 10 5.70 -4.60 10.49
CA SER A 10 6.49 -4.36 11.70
C SER A 10 7.93 -4.86 11.54
N SER A 11 8.77 -4.62 12.55
CA SER A 11 10.14 -5.18 12.67
C SER A 11 10.20 -6.67 12.38
N ASP A 12 9.18 -7.42 12.83
CA ASP A 12 9.08 -8.87 12.75
C ASP A 12 8.44 -9.37 11.45
N LYS A 13 8.30 -8.47 10.45
CA LYS A 13 7.70 -8.74 9.13
C LYS A 13 6.22 -9.17 9.16
N GLN A 14 5.54 -8.92 10.27
CA GLN A 14 4.08 -9.07 10.38
C GLN A 14 3.39 -7.80 9.89
N PHE A 15 2.20 -7.89 9.31
CA PHE A 15 1.49 -6.69 8.86
C PHE A 15 1.18 -5.74 10.02
N GLU A 16 1.40 -4.44 9.78
CA GLU A 16 1.11 -3.40 10.75
C GLU A 16 -0.37 -3.39 11.11
N LYS A 17 -0.66 -3.35 12.42
CA LYS A 17 -2.03 -3.43 12.97
C LYS A 17 -2.73 -2.08 12.98
N ARG A 18 -1.96 -1.00 13.01
CA ARG A 18 -2.46 0.39 12.93
C ARG A 18 -2.55 0.80 11.46
N HIS A 19 -2.11 2.01 11.11
CA HIS A 19 -2.21 2.50 9.75
C HIS A 19 -0.95 2.19 8.94
N PHE A 20 -1.08 2.20 7.61
CA PHE A 20 0.04 2.06 6.67
C PHE A 20 1.26 2.97 7.02
N GLY A 21 0.99 4.21 7.46
CA GLY A 21 2.03 5.18 7.80
C GLY A 21 2.78 4.89 9.10
N ASP A 22 2.28 3.95 9.92
CA ASP A 22 2.81 3.61 11.24
C ASP A 22 3.72 2.38 11.22
N ALA A 23 3.84 1.73 10.06
CA ALA A 23 4.69 0.56 9.89
C ALA A 23 6.15 0.88 10.17
N ASP A 24 6.89 -0.10 10.70
CA ASP A 24 8.34 0.03 10.91
C ASP A 24 9.09 0.06 9.58
N LYS A 25 8.58 -0.66 8.58
CA LYS A 25 9.21 -0.82 7.28
C LYS A 25 8.21 -1.24 6.20
N TYR A 26 8.66 -1.08 4.96
CA TYR A 26 7.94 -1.47 3.76
C TYR A 26 8.71 -2.57 3.03
N LEU A 27 8.05 -3.70 2.79
CA LEU A 27 8.58 -4.73 1.89
C LEU A 27 8.14 -4.41 0.48
N ILE A 28 9.11 -4.21 -0.42
CA ILE A 28 8.87 -3.85 -1.80
C ILE A 28 8.90 -5.12 -2.66
N TYR A 29 7.81 -5.34 -3.40
CA TYR A 29 7.71 -6.43 -4.37
C TYR A 29 7.45 -5.87 -5.76
N GLU A 30 7.86 -6.60 -6.80
CA GLU A 30 7.60 -6.27 -8.19
C GLU A 30 6.94 -7.47 -8.88
N HIS A 31 5.87 -7.20 -9.63
CA HIS A 31 5.24 -8.22 -10.47
C HIS A 31 6.05 -8.42 -11.76
N ILE A 32 6.61 -9.62 -11.92
CA ILE A 32 7.46 -10.04 -13.04
C ILE A 32 7.09 -11.48 -13.40
N ASP A 33 6.76 -11.74 -14.67
CA ASP A 33 6.44 -13.07 -15.20
C ASP A 33 5.39 -13.84 -14.35
N ASP A 34 4.24 -13.21 -14.08
CA ASP A 34 3.14 -13.75 -13.29
C ASP A 34 3.48 -14.10 -11.84
N LYS A 35 4.51 -13.45 -11.28
CA LYS A 35 4.96 -13.64 -9.89
C LYS A 35 5.30 -12.32 -9.21
N LEU A 36 4.98 -12.22 -7.93
CA LEU A 36 5.47 -11.15 -7.06
C LEU A 36 6.86 -11.52 -6.53
N MET A 37 7.88 -10.85 -7.04
CA MET A 37 9.26 -11.02 -6.58
C MET A 37 9.64 -9.96 -5.57
N PHE A 38 10.23 -10.39 -4.45
CA PHE A 38 10.78 -9.47 -3.45
C PHE A 38 11.95 -8.68 -4.04
N LEU A 39 11.92 -7.36 -3.87
CA LEU A 39 12.92 -6.43 -4.40
C LEU A 39 13.80 -5.86 -3.29
N SER A 40 13.20 -5.26 -2.25
CA SER A 40 13.92 -4.62 -1.15
C SER A 40 13.07 -4.47 0.11
N GLU A 41 13.76 -4.25 1.24
CA GLU A 41 13.16 -3.82 2.49
C GLU A 41 13.56 -2.36 2.73
N GLU A 42 12.59 -1.51 3.07
CA GLU A 42 12.77 -0.07 3.23
C GLU A 42 12.28 0.37 4.61
N VAL A 43 13.18 0.89 5.44
CA VAL A 43 12.83 1.37 6.79
C VAL A 43 11.99 2.64 6.70
N ASN A 44 10.90 2.71 7.49
CA ASN A 44 10.06 3.89 7.57
C ASN A 44 10.65 4.92 8.54
N GLY A 45 11.53 5.78 8.04
CA GLY A 45 12.11 6.89 8.82
C GLY A 45 11.10 7.99 9.21
N PHE A 46 9.84 7.90 8.76
CA PHE A 46 8.81 8.91 9.02
C PHE A 46 7.78 8.46 10.07
N LYS A 47 7.92 7.25 10.62
CA LYS A 47 6.99 6.69 11.61
C LYS A 47 6.77 7.64 12.80
N ASP A 48 7.85 8.19 13.34
CA ASP A 48 7.87 9.03 14.54
C ASP A 48 7.68 10.53 14.25
N MET A 49 7.36 10.91 13.01
CA MET A 49 6.98 12.30 12.74
C MET A 49 5.73 12.66 13.54
N ASP A 50 5.81 13.76 14.30
CA ASP A 50 4.76 14.21 15.21
C ASP A 50 3.41 14.37 14.50
N GLU A 51 2.46 13.48 14.82
CA GLU A 51 1.10 13.49 14.29
C GLU A 51 0.11 14.29 15.15
N THR A 52 0.52 14.78 16.32
CA THR A 52 -0.39 15.42 17.29
C THR A 52 -0.94 16.76 16.80
N LYS A 53 -0.25 17.39 15.84
CA LYS A 53 -0.74 18.58 15.13
C LYS A 53 -1.50 18.15 13.89
N VAL A 54 -2.61 18.82 13.57
CA VAL A 54 -3.40 18.59 12.35
C VAL A 54 -2.53 18.60 11.08
N HIS A 55 -1.54 19.48 11.01
CA HIS A 55 -0.57 19.53 9.91
C HIS A 55 0.50 18.43 9.96
N GLY A 56 0.77 17.84 11.12
CA GLY A 56 1.76 16.77 11.31
C GLY A 56 1.39 15.51 10.52
N SER A 57 0.13 15.07 10.64
CA SER A 57 -0.38 13.92 9.90
C SER A 57 -0.31 14.11 8.36
N GLN A 58 -0.59 15.31 7.86
CA GLN A 58 -0.49 15.62 6.43
C GLN A 58 0.95 15.65 5.93
N ARG A 59 1.89 16.21 6.72
CA ARG A 59 3.31 16.26 6.37
C ARG A 59 3.93 14.86 6.33
N LYS A 60 3.61 14.01 7.31
CA LYS A 60 4.02 12.60 7.31
C LYS A 60 3.48 11.87 6.08
N GLY A 61 2.20 12.07 5.75
CA GLY A 61 1.59 11.51 4.54
C GLY A 61 2.34 11.89 3.26
N HIS A 62 2.64 13.18 3.07
CA HIS A 62 3.40 13.65 1.91
C HIS A 62 4.81 13.07 1.86
N ALA A 63 5.51 13.01 3.00
CA ALA A 63 6.87 12.45 3.06
C ALA A 63 6.90 10.97 2.64
N ILE A 64 5.95 10.17 3.13
CA ILE A 64 5.81 8.75 2.76
C ILE A 64 5.43 8.61 1.28
N ILE A 65 4.53 9.45 0.78
CA ILE A 65 4.13 9.45 -0.64
C ILE A 65 5.33 9.71 -1.55
N GLU A 66 6.12 10.76 -1.27
CA GLU A 66 7.29 11.09 -2.08
C GLU A 66 8.40 10.02 -1.96
N PHE A 67 8.59 9.47 -0.76
CA PHE A 67 9.49 8.35 -0.55
C PHE A 67 9.11 7.14 -1.42
N LEU A 68 7.87 6.69 -1.38
CA LEU A 68 7.42 5.51 -2.12
C LEU A 68 7.35 5.74 -3.64
N LYS A 69 7.06 6.97 -4.08
CA LYS A 69 7.20 7.38 -5.49
C LYS A 69 8.64 7.25 -5.98
N SER A 70 9.62 7.66 -5.18
CA SER A 70 11.04 7.50 -5.53
C SER A 70 11.44 6.04 -5.74
N LYS A 71 10.74 5.11 -5.06
CA LYS A 71 10.89 3.65 -5.20
C LYS A 71 10.06 3.05 -6.34
N LYS A 72 9.31 3.89 -7.07
CA LYS A 72 8.39 3.53 -8.16
C LYS A 72 7.27 2.59 -7.72
N VAL A 73 6.83 2.70 -6.46
CA VAL A 73 5.69 1.92 -5.94
C VAL A 73 4.40 2.40 -6.60
N ASN A 74 3.50 1.45 -6.90
CA ASN A 74 2.19 1.72 -7.49
C ASN A 74 1.06 1.36 -6.52
N VAL A 75 1.27 0.33 -5.70
CA VAL A 75 0.24 -0.28 -4.85
C VAL A 75 0.69 -0.30 -3.40
N LEU A 76 -0.19 0.13 -2.50
CA LEU A 76 0.06 0.10 -1.06
C LEU A 76 -0.80 -0.97 -0.41
N VAL A 77 -0.20 -1.87 0.36
CA VAL A 77 -0.88 -2.99 1.01
C VAL A 77 -0.74 -2.85 2.53
N SER A 78 -1.87 -2.79 3.24
CA SER A 78 -1.91 -2.66 4.70
C SER A 78 -3.23 -3.21 5.25
N ARG A 79 -3.31 -3.45 6.56
CA ARG A 79 -4.57 -3.78 7.23
C ARG A 79 -5.50 -2.57 7.35
N GLN A 80 -4.93 -1.38 7.44
CA GLN A 80 -5.70 -0.14 7.58
C GLN A 80 -4.97 1.06 6.96
N PHE A 81 -5.76 2.02 6.50
CA PHE A 81 -5.30 3.34 6.09
C PHE A 81 -5.92 4.41 7.00
N GLY A 82 -5.15 5.44 7.30
CA GLY A 82 -5.60 6.57 8.10
C GLY A 82 -6.50 7.54 7.33
N LYS A 83 -6.85 8.65 7.98
CA LYS A 83 -7.74 9.70 7.43
C LYS A 83 -7.25 10.30 6.11
N ASN A 84 -5.95 10.20 5.84
CA ASN A 84 -5.29 10.74 4.64
C ASN A 84 -5.37 9.82 3.42
N ILE A 85 -6.18 8.75 3.43
CA ILE A 85 -6.31 7.82 2.30
C ILE A 85 -6.71 8.53 0.99
N LYS A 86 -7.46 9.63 1.05
CA LYS A 86 -7.83 10.46 -0.12
C LYS A 86 -6.66 11.16 -0.79
N MET A 87 -5.59 11.42 -0.06
CA MET A 87 -4.36 11.97 -0.62
C MET A 87 -3.51 10.83 -1.18
N VAL A 88 -3.50 9.68 -0.50
CA VAL A 88 -2.77 8.49 -0.93
C VAL A 88 -3.30 7.94 -2.25
N ASN A 89 -4.63 7.85 -2.41
CA ASN A 89 -5.24 7.25 -3.60
C ASN A 89 -5.11 8.11 -4.87
N GLN A 90 -4.60 9.33 -4.77
CA GLN A 90 -4.23 10.14 -5.93
C GLN A 90 -2.89 9.69 -6.55
N HIS A 91 -2.12 8.88 -5.83
CA HIS A 91 -0.77 8.47 -6.24
C HIS A 91 -0.60 6.96 -6.30
N PHE A 92 -1.32 6.20 -5.47
CA PHE A 92 -1.18 4.76 -5.36
C PHE A 92 -2.54 4.07 -5.30
N ILE A 93 -2.59 2.79 -5.67
CA ILE A 93 -3.76 1.93 -5.43
C ILE A 93 -3.70 1.44 -3.97
N PRO A 94 -4.64 1.84 -3.10
CA PRO A 94 -4.68 1.31 -1.74
C PRO A 94 -5.37 -0.06 -1.72
N VAL A 95 -4.76 -1.00 -1.01
CA VAL A 95 -5.24 -2.37 -0.79
C VAL A 95 -5.30 -2.64 0.70
N ILE A 96 -6.51 -2.91 1.20
CA ILE A 96 -6.74 -3.38 2.56
C ILE A 96 -6.80 -4.89 2.58
N ILE A 97 -6.00 -5.51 3.44
CA ILE A 97 -6.01 -6.96 3.70
C ILE A 97 -6.61 -7.25 5.07
N THR A 98 -7.21 -8.44 5.23
CA THR A 98 -7.69 -8.88 6.56
C THR A 98 -6.91 -10.05 7.16
N THR A 99 -6.15 -10.79 6.35
CA THR A 99 -5.26 -11.85 6.85
C THR A 99 -3.94 -11.24 7.37
N GLU A 100 -3.32 -11.92 8.34
CA GLU A 100 -2.01 -11.54 8.90
C GLU A 100 -0.85 -12.25 8.19
N ASN A 101 -1.14 -13.31 7.42
CA ASN A 101 -0.13 -14.09 6.72
C ASN A 101 0.30 -13.41 5.41
N SER A 102 1.59 -13.07 5.32
CA SER A 102 2.25 -12.50 4.14
C SER A 102 2.05 -13.34 2.89
N ASP A 103 2.20 -14.66 3.00
CA ASP A 103 2.24 -15.56 1.86
C ASP A 103 0.85 -15.66 1.22
N ASP A 104 -0.20 -15.78 2.05
CA ASP A 104 -1.59 -15.77 1.59
C ASP A 104 -1.92 -14.45 0.87
N VAL A 105 -1.43 -13.31 1.39
CA VAL A 105 -1.64 -12.01 0.74
C VAL A 105 -0.98 -11.96 -0.62
N LEU A 106 0.27 -12.41 -0.71
CA LEU A 106 1.00 -12.43 -1.97
C LEU A 106 0.31 -13.33 -3.00
N GLU A 107 -0.16 -14.51 -2.60
CA GLU A 107 -0.91 -15.42 -3.47
C GLU A 107 -2.19 -14.76 -3.99
N ILE A 108 -2.99 -14.15 -3.11
CA ILE A 108 -4.24 -13.49 -3.52
C ILE A 108 -3.97 -12.28 -4.42
N LEU A 109 -2.95 -11.48 -4.11
CA LEU A 109 -2.54 -10.34 -4.96
C LEU A 109 -2.11 -10.81 -6.34
N ASN A 110 -1.34 -11.90 -6.42
CA ASN A 110 -0.86 -12.46 -7.67
C ASN A 110 -2.03 -13.03 -8.50
N HIS A 111 -2.95 -13.76 -7.88
CA HIS A 111 -4.12 -14.32 -8.55
C HIS A 111 -5.03 -13.24 -9.16
N HIS A 112 -5.08 -12.04 -8.57
CA HIS A 112 -5.92 -10.94 -9.03
C HIS A 112 -5.14 -9.76 -9.61
N ILE A 113 -3.89 -9.99 -10.02
CA ILE A 113 -2.99 -8.93 -10.47
C ILE A 113 -3.56 -8.14 -11.66
N HIS A 114 -4.28 -8.82 -12.55
CA HIS A 114 -4.89 -8.20 -13.72
C HIS A 114 -5.86 -7.06 -13.36
N TRP A 115 -6.57 -7.14 -12.22
CA TRP A 115 -7.46 -6.06 -11.77
C TRP A 115 -6.70 -4.84 -11.25
N ILE A 116 -5.50 -5.07 -10.70
CA ILE A 116 -4.62 -4.02 -10.20
C ILE A 116 -3.90 -3.34 -11.36
N GLU A 117 -3.43 -4.11 -12.34
CA GLU A 117 -2.84 -3.60 -13.57
C GLU A 117 -3.84 -2.78 -14.39
N ASP A 118 -5.07 -3.27 -14.54
CA ASP A 118 -6.17 -2.54 -15.19
C ASP A 118 -6.46 -1.21 -14.49
N GLU A 119 -6.57 -1.22 -13.15
CA GLU A 119 -6.78 -0.02 -12.36
C GLU A 119 -5.64 0.98 -12.53
N TRP A 120 -4.39 0.51 -12.55
CA TRP A 120 -3.21 1.36 -12.73
C TRP A 120 -3.17 1.98 -14.14
N GLY A 121 -3.53 1.21 -15.17
CA GLY A 121 -3.50 1.65 -16.56
C GLY A 121 -4.63 2.59 -16.97
N ASN A 122 -5.83 2.43 -16.39
CA ASN A 122 -7.04 3.06 -16.93
C ASN A 122 -7.58 4.24 -16.10
N ASN A 123 -7.10 4.47 -14.88
CA ASN A 123 -7.73 5.45 -14.00
C ASN A 123 -7.03 6.83 -13.98
N LYS A 124 -7.78 7.91 -14.24
CA LYS A 124 -7.28 9.29 -14.37
C LYS A 124 -7.67 10.23 -13.22
N GLN A 125 -8.57 9.83 -12.32
CA GLN A 125 -9.13 10.71 -11.27
C GLN A 125 -8.90 10.17 -9.84
N GLY A 126 -7.89 9.30 -9.68
CA GLY A 126 -7.56 8.64 -8.42
C GLY A 126 -8.01 7.19 -8.38
N PHE A 127 -7.24 6.39 -7.65
CA PHE A 127 -7.38 4.95 -7.59
C PHE A 127 -8.45 4.51 -6.59
N LYS A 128 -9.12 3.41 -6.89
CA LYS A 128 -10.11 2.78 -6.00
C LYS A 128 -9.43 1.97 -4.89
N LEU A 129 -10.17 1.80 -3.79
CA LEU A 129 -9.74 0.96 -2.69
C LEU A 129 -10.10 -0.50 -2.96
N PHE A 130 -9.11 -1.37 -2.84
CA PHE A 130 -9.30 -2.82 -2.90
C PHE A 130 -9.36 -3.37 -1.48
N LYS A 131 -10.30 -4.28 -1.21
CA LYS A 131 -10.39 -5.01 0.05
C LYS A 131 -10.26 -6.50 -0.23
N ILE A 132 -9.26 -7.13 0.40
CA ILE A 132 -8.92 -8.54 0.24
C ILE A 132 -9.28 -9.28 1.54
N LYS A 133 -10.25 -10.20 1.45
CA LYS A 133 -10.68 -11.05 2.57
C LYS A 133 -10.46 -12.54 2.28
N ALA A 134 -11.30 -13.08 1.40
CA ALA A 134 -11.25 -14.43 0.82
C ALA A 134 -11.43 -14.36 -0.73
N GLY A 135 -11.12 -13.18 -1.27
CA GLY A 135 -11.46 -12.69 -2.60
C GLY A 135 -11.34 -11.15 -2.59
N ILE A 136 -11.50 -10.50 -3.74
CA ILE A 136 -11.34 -9.05 -3.87
C ILE A 136 -12.68 -8.34 -4.03
N LEU A 137 -12.91 -7.35 -3.17
CA LEU A 137 -13.97 -6.36 -3.29
C LEU A 137 -13.38 -5.01 -3.66
N LYS A 138 -13.87 -4.40 -4.74
CA LYS A 138 -13.50 -3.05 -5.18
C LYS A 138 -14.50 -2.03 -4.63
N ALA A 139 -14.03 -1.01 -3.93
CA ALA A 139 -14.86 0.04 -3.36
C ALA A 139 -14.36 1.44 -3.76
N SER A 140 -15.29 2.35 -4.03
CA SER A 140 -14.97 3.77 -4.16
C SER A 140 -14.55 4.33 -2.79
N ILE A 141 -13.68 5.34 -2.78
CA ILE A 141 -13.35 6.09 -1.57
C ILE A 141 -14.31 7.29 -1.53
N ASP A 142 -15.32 7.23 -0.65
CA ASP A 142 -16.37 8.25 -0.55
C ASP A 142 -15.87 9.59 0.05
N LYS A 143 -16.57 10.66 -0.32
CA LYS A 143 -16.25 12.07 -0.02
C LYS A 143 -16.31 12.45 1.46
#